data_AF-A0A8J8CM20-F1
#
_entry.id   AF-A0A8J8CM20-F1
#
_cell.length_a   1.000
_cell.length_b   1.000
_cell.length_c   1.000
_cell.angle_alpha   90.00
_cell.angle_beta   90.00
_cell.angle_gamma   90.00
#
_symmetry.space_group_name_H-M   'P 1'
#
loop_
_entity.id
_entity.type
_entity.pdbx_description
1 polymer ?
#
loop_
_entity_poly.entity_id
_entity_poly.type
_entity_poly.pdbx_seq_one_letter_code
_entity_poly.pdbx_strand_id
1 'polypeptide(L)'
;MTVKKKLVKLSHQDEDKPIYNIRMYSEQVKETRKKPDNILSWKKADLCSYLRGVFDSRGLIYVNDSNGTILSIQLSDMNKLELYQNVLQKLNISSFLYYPQKENDLGELFIVGERNIERFQDQIGFIYPKEVDLFYNYHKTMDWDD
;
A
#
# COMPACT_ATOMS: atom_id res chain seq x y z
N MET A 1 -11.76 -39.00 -26.70
CA MET A 1 -12.30 -37.66 -27.03
C MET A 1 -11.25 -36.62 -26.63
N THR A 2 -10.67 -35.91 -27.59
CA THR A 2 -9.57 -34.95 -27.35
C THR A 2 -10.13 -33.54 -27.29
N VAL A 3 -10.18 -32.94 -26.10
CA VAL A 3 -10.66 -31.55 -25.93
C VAL A 3 -9.57 -30.60 -26.43
N LYS A 4 -9.76 -30.01 -27.61
CA LYS A 4 -8.91 -28.92 -28.11
C LYS A 4 -9.13 -27.69 -27.21
N LYS A 5 -8.11 -27.33 -26.42
CA LYS A 5 -8.05 -26.05 -25.71
C LYS A 5 -8.02 -24.91 -26.73
N LYS A 6 -9.09 -24.11 -26.77
CA LYS A 6 -9.18 -22.90 -27.58
C LYS A 6 -8.23 -21.86 -26.97
N LEU A 7 -7.09 -21.61 -27.61
CA LEU A 7 -6.24 -20.46 -27.27
C LEU A 7 -7.02 -19.19 -27.61
N VAL A 8 -7.48 -18.49 -26.57
CA VAL A 8 -8.05 -17.15 -26.72
C VAL A 8 -6.90 -16.21 -27.01
N LYS A 9 -6.87 -15.62 -28.21
CA LYS A 9 -5.95 -14.52 -28.53
C LYS A 9 -6.40 -13.31 -27.73
N LEU A 10 -5.60 -12.94 -26.73
CA LEU A 10 -5.79 -11.74 -25.91
C LEU A 10 -5.48 -10.50 -26.74
N SER A 11 -6.36 -9.50 -26.68
CA SER A 11 -6.11 -8.19 -27.25
C SER A 11 -5.23 -7.39 -26.27
N HIS A 12 -4.27 -6.61 -26.78
CA HIS A 12 -3.41 -5.77 -25.93
C HIS A 12 -4.18 -4.72 -25.10
N GLN A 13 -5.47 -4.50 -25.37
CA GLN A 13 -6.31 -3.54 -24.64
C GLN A 13 -6.87 -4.09 -23.32
N ASP A 14 -6.75 -5.39 -23.06
CA ASP A 14 -7.26 -6.01 -21.84
C ASP A 14 -6.20 -6.16 -20.74
N GLU A 15 -4.95 -5.79 -21.00
CA GLU A 15 -3.83 -5.89 -20.05
C GLU A 15 -3.86 -4.83 -18.94
N ASP A 16 -4.63 -3.77 -19.11
CA ASP A 16 -4.81 -2.68 -18.12
C ASP A 16 -6.01 -2.92 -17.18
N LYS A 17 -6.75 -4.03 -17.36
CA LYS A 17 -7.89 -4.37 -16.50
C LYS A 17 -7.41 -5.21 -15.30
N PRO A 18 -7.76 -4.83 -14.06
CA PRO A 18 -7.22 -5.44 -12.82
C PRO A 18 -7.65 -6.90 -12.58
N ILE A 19 -8.44 -7.49 -13.47
CA ILE A 19 -9.06 -8.81 -13.29
C ILE A 19 -8.69 -9.71 -14.48
N TYR A 20 -7.40 -9.91 -14.75
CA TYR A 20 -7.02 -10.99 -15.66
C TYR A 20 -5.96 -11.91 -15.06
N ASN A 21 -6.46 -13.10 -14.71
CA ASN A 21 -5.74 -14.35 -14.42
C ASN A 21 -5.29 -14.56 -12.96
N ILE A 22 -6.26 -14.93 -12.11
CA ILE A 22 -6.08 -15.38 -10.71
C ILE A 22 -4.92 -16.39 -10.55
N ARG A 23 -4.68 -17.25 -11.55
CA ARG A 23 -3.54 -18.20 -11.53
C ARG A 23 -2.18 -17.51 -11.59
N MET A 24 -2.00 -16.54 -12.50
CA MET A 24 -0.75 -15.77 -12.60
C MET A 24 -0.49 -14.98 -11.32
N TYR A 25 -1.53 -14.35 -10.78
CA TYR A 25 -1.47 -13.66 -9.49
C TYR A 25 -1.04 -14.60 -8.35
N SER A 26 -1.58 -15.82 -8.33
CA SER A 26 -1.23 -16.81 -7.29
C SER A 26 0.23 -17.28 -7.35
N GLU A 27 0.83 -17.33 -8.55
CA GLU A 27 2.24 -17.69 -8.73
C GLU A 27 3.16 -16.53 -8.37
N GLN A 28 2.85 -15.32 -8.82
CA GLN A 28 3.56 -14.09 -8.42
C GLN A 28 3.55 -13.89 -6.90
N VAL A 29 2.41 -14.10 -6.24
CA VAL A 29 2.29 -14.02 -4.77
C VAL A 29 3.10 -15.10 -4.04
N LYS A 30 3.28 -16.28 -4.64
CA LYS A 30 4.14 -17.32 -4.06
C LYS A 30 5.62 -16.96 -4.19
N GLU A 31 6.01 -16.32 -5.29
CA GLU A 31 7.39 -15.87 -5.50
C GLU A 31 7.77 -14.71 -4.58
N THR A 32 6.86 -13.78 -4.28
CA THR A 32 7.14 -12.65 -3.38
C THR A 32 7.42 -13.09 -1.95
N ARG A 33 6.91 -14.24 -1.51
CA ARG A 33 7.30 -14.82 -0.22
C ARG A 33 8.77 -15.26 -0.17
N LYS A 34 9.35 -15.60 -1.33
CA LYS A 34 10.75 -16.04 -1.45
C LYS A 34 11.70 -14.90 -1.82
N LYS A 35 11.21 -13.94 -2.61
CA LYS A 35 11.95 -12.76 -3.10
C LYS A 35 11.02 -11.54 -3.12
N PRO A 36 10.89 -10.83 -1.99
CA PRO A 36 9.98 -9.69 -1.85
C PRO A 36 10.21 -8.62 -2.92
N ASP A 37 11.46 -8.35 -3.28
CA ASP A 37 11.85 -7.30 -4.22
C ASP A 37 11.32 -7.49 -5.65
N ASN A 38 10.88 -8.71 -6.00
CA ASN A 38 10.28 -8.99 -7.29
C ASN A 38 9.04 -8.12 -7.56
N ILE A 39 8.34 -7.64 -6.52
CA ILE A 39 7.21 -6.74 -6.70
C ILE A 39 7.60 -5.46 -7.44
N LEU A 40 8.85 -4.99 -7.31
CA LEU A 40 9.28 -3.76 -7.96
C LEU A 40 9.24 -3.87 -9.49
N SER A 41 9.26 -5.08 -10.05
CA SER A 41 9.15 -5.32 -11.49
C SER A 41 7.70 -5.36 -12.01
N TRP A 42 6.71 -5.33 -11.12
CA TRP A 42 5.30 -5.46 -11.49
C TRP A 42 4.78 -4.25 -12.26
N LYS A 43 3.71 -4.45 -13.02
CA LYS A 43 3.02 -3.36 -13.70
C LYS A 43 2.39 -2.42 -12.66
N LYS A 44 2.19 -1.16 -13.06
CA LYS A 44 1.63 -0.12 -12.19
C LYS A 44 0.31 -0.54 -11.54
N ALA A 45 -0.62 -1.12 -12.32
CA ALA A 45 -1.92 -1.57 -11.81
C ALA A 45 -1.80 -2.65 -10.73
N ASP A 46 -0.84 -3.58 -10.90
CA ASP A 46 -0.59 -4.66 -9.94
C ASP A 46 0.02 -4.11 -8.65
N LEU A 47 0.95 -3.15 -8.76
CA LEU A 47 1.53 -2.44 -7.62
C LEU A 47 0.47 -1.67 -6.81
N CYS A 48 -0.43 -0.96 -7.49
CA CYS A 48 -1.55 -0.28 -6.85
C CYS A 48 -2.45 -1.26 -6.10
N SER A 49 -2.84 -2.37 -6.76
CA SER A 49 -3.68 -3.40 -6.14
C SER A 49 -2.99 -4.10 -4.97
N TYR A 50 -1.68 -4.31 -5.07
CA TYR A 50 -0.85 -4.85 -4.00
C TYR A 50 -0.82 -3.90 -2.79
N LEU A 51 -0.47 -2.63 -3.00
CA LEU A 51 -0.45 -1.63 -1.94
C LEU A 51 -1.83 -1.42 -1.33
N ARG A 52 -2.90 -1.54 -2.11
CA ARG A 52 -4.27 -1.52 -1.62
C ARG A 52 -4.50 -2.64 -0.60
N GLY A 53 -4.12 -3.88 -0.94
CA GLY A 53 -4.22 -5.00 -0.01
C GLY A 53 -3.35 -4.84 1.25
N VAL A 54 -2.15 -4.26 1.10
CA VAL A 54 -1.29 -3.92 2.26
C VAL A 54 -1.99 -2.90 3.15
N PHE A 55 -2.46 -1.80 2.59
CA PHE A 55 -3.11 -0.72 3.32
C PHE A 55 -4.42 -1.16 3.97
N ASP A 56 -5.24 -1.96 3.30
CA ASP A 56 -6.48 -2.50 3.91
C ASP A 56 -6.18 -3.40 5.13
N SER A 57 -4.99 -3.99 5.20
CA SER A 57 -4.60 -4.90 6.29
C SER A 57 -3.82 -4.25 7.44
N ARG A 58 -3.04 -3.19 7.15
CA ARG A 58 -2.07 -2.57 8.07
C ARG A 58 -2.11 -1.04 8.07
N GLY A 59 -2.98 -0.47 7.25
CA GLY A 59 -3.12 0.95 7.07
C GLY A 59 -3.80 1.59 8.27
N LEU A 60 -3.25 2.70 8.73
CA LEU A 60 -3.87 3.55 9.73
C LEU A 60 -4.09 4.93 9.10
N ILE A 61 -5.13 5.60 9.57
CA ILE A 61 -5.47 6.96 9.16
C ILE A 61 -5.53 7.80 10.41
N TYR A 62 -4.70 8.84 10.46
CA TYR A 62 -4.70 9.83 11.52
C TYR A 62 -5.20 11.17 10.99
N VAL A 63 -5.72 11.97 11.90
CA VAL A 63 -6.05 13.38 11.67
C VAL A 63 -5.22 14.18 12.66
N ASN A 64 -4.45 15.15 12.17
CA ASN A 64 -3.71 16.07 13.03
C ASN A 64 -4.62 17.22 13.52
N ASP A 65 -4.12 18.02 14.45
CA ASP A 65 -4.88 19.12 15.07
C ASP A 65 -5.35 20.20 14.07
N SER A 66 -4.68 20.31 12.92
CA SER A 66 -5.05 21.20 11.81
C SER A 66 -6.03 20.55 10.83
N ASN A 67 -6.66 19.43 11.19
CA ASN A 67 -7.52 18.60 10.35
C ASN A 67 -6.83 18.03 9.10
N GLY A 68 -5.49 17.97 9.12
CA GLY A 68 -4.70 17.34 8.08
C GLY A 68 -4.71 15.82 8.23
N THR A 69 -5.03 15.12 7.14
CA THR A 69 -4.96 13.65 7.09
C THR A 69 -3.52 13.18 7.04
N ILE A 70 -3.22 12.08 7.72
CA ILE A 70 -1.96 11.36 7.63
C ILE A 70 -2.30 9.89 7.42
N LEU A 71 -1.70 9.25 6.42
CA LEU A 71 -1.83 7.81 6.25
C LEU A 71 -0.54 7.14 6.75
N SER A 72 -0.67 5.95 7.30
CA SER A 72 0.50 5.15 7.63
C SER A 72 0.29 3.67 7.38
N ILE A 73 1.40 2.92 7.30
CA ILE A 73 1.43 1.46 7.28
C ILE A 73 2.36 1.01 8.41
N GLN A 74 1.82 0.22 9.35
CA GLN A 74 2.56 -0.21 10.55
C GLN A 74 2.96 -1.69 10.49
N LEU A 75 4.27 -1.98 10.58
CA LEU A 75 4.86 -3.31 10.49
C LEU A 75 6.13 -3.44 11.32
N SER A 76 6.37 -4.64 11.88
CA SER A 76 7.63 -4.96 12.57
C SER A 76 8.82 -5.21 11.63
N ASP A 77 8.54 -5.43 10.35
CA ASP A 77 9.53 -5.79 9.33
C ASP A 77 9.93 -4.55 8.52
N MET A 78 11.04 -3.90 8.91
CA MET A 78 11.53 -2.68 8.27
C MET A 78 11.87 -2.87 6.79
N ASN A 79 12.39 -4.04 6.40
CA ASN A 79 12.71 -4.33 5.00
C ASN A 79 11.45 -4.29 4.13
N LYS A 80 10.30 -4.76 4.66
CA LYS A 80 9.02 -4.62 3.96
C LYS A 80 8.56 -3.17 3.86
N LEU A 81 8.77 -2.37 4.90
CA LEU A 81 8.42 -0.95 4.86
C LEU A 81 9.28 -0.18 3.85
N GLU A 82 10.57 -0.44 3.78
CA GLU A 82 11.47 0.09 2.74
C GLU A 82 11.02 -0.32 1.33
N LEU A 83 10.65 -1.60 1.17
CA LEU A 83 10.10 -2.08 -0.09
C LEU A 83 8.81 -1.34 -0.47
N TYR A 84 7.91 -1.07 0.46
CA TYR A 84 6.68 -0.31 0.21
C TYR A 84 6.99 1.16 -0.11
N GLN A 85 7.97 1.75 0.57
CA GLN A 85 8.46 3.10 0.26
C GLN A 85 8.96 3.17 -1.18
N ASN A 86 9.74 2.18 -1.63
CA ASN A 86 10.21 2.09 -3.01
C ASN A 86 9.04 1.97 -4.01
N VAL A 87 8.01 1.18 -3.70
CA VAL A 87 6.80 1.11 -4.55
C VAL A 87 6.09 2.47 -4.60
N LEU A 88 5.90 3.15 -3.48
CA LEU A 88 5.28 4.48 -3.43
C LEU A 88 6.09 5.51 -4.23
N GLN A 89 7.41 5.47 -4.16
CA GLN A 89 8.28 6.32 -4.95
C GLN A 89 8.06 6.11 -6.46
N LYS A 90 7.92 4.86 -6.92
CA LYS A 90 7.59 4.55 -8.33
C LYS A 90 6.21 5.06 -8.75
N LEU A 91 5.29 5.22 -7.80
CA LEU A 91 3.96 5.83 -8.01
C LEU A 91 3.96 7.35 -7.85
N ASN A 92 5.14 7.97 -7.67
CA ASN A 92 5.31 9.39 -7.38
C ASN A 92 4.56 9.84 -6.10
N ILE A 93 4.57 9.00 -5.07
CA ILE A 93 4.01 9.30 -3.76
C ILE A 93 5.17 9.36 -2.77
N SER A 94 5.42 10.54 -2.19
CA SER A 94 6.46 10.70 -1.18
C SER A 94 6.01 10.10 0.15
N SER A 95 6.94 9.47 0.85
CA SER A 95 6.72 8.84 2.14
C SER A 95 8.02 8.78 2.93
N PHE A 96 7.92 8.68 4.26
CA PHE A 96 9.08 8.58 5.15
C PHE A 96 8.90 7.45 6.16
N LEU A 97 10.02 6.88 6.59
CA LEU A 97 10.06 5.78 7.55
C LEU A 97 10.32 6.31 8.95
N TYR A 98 9.52 5.86 9.90
CA TYR A 98 9.79 5.95 11.32
C TYR A 98 10.42 4.65 11.80
N TYR A 99 11.60 4.78 12.42
CA TYR A 99 12.32 3.69 13.04
C TYR A 99 12.04 3.70 14.54
N PRO A 100 11.50 2.60 15.09
CA PRO A 100 11.12 2.54 16.50
C PRO A 100 12.35 2.73 17.39
N GLN A 101 12.21 3.54 18.44
CA GLN A 101 13.27 3.77 19.42
C GLN A 101 13.13 2.87 20.66
N LYS A 102 11.94 2.28 20.88
CA LYS A 102 11.65 1.37 21.99
C LYS A 102 11.39 -0.04 21.45
N GLU A 103 11.70 -1.05 22.27
CA GLU A 103 11.65 -2.47 21.90
C GLU A 103 10.24 -2.96 21.49
N ASN A 104 9.19 -2.30 21.98
CA ASN A 104 7.79 -2.64 21.69
C ASN A 104 7.16 -1.80 20.57
N ASP A 105 7.86 -0.80 20.05
CA ASP A 105 7.33 0.06 19.00
C ASP A 105 7.49 -0.63 17.64
N LEU A 106 6.47 -0.48 16.78
CA LEU A 106 6.53 -0.97 15.41
C LEU A 106 7.12 0.09 14.49
N GLY A 107 7.80 -0.36 13.44
CA GLY A 107 8.14 0.51 12.31
C GLY A 107 6.89 1.03 11.62
N GLU A 108 7.00 2.23 11.08
CA GLU A 108 5.86 2.88 10.44
C GLU A 108 6.28 3.65 9.18
N LEU A 109 5.55 3.46 8.09
CA LEU A 109 5.74 4.19 6.84
C LEU A 109 4.63 5.25 6.73
N PHE A 110 5.02 6.51 6.79
CA PHE A 110 4.10 7.64 6.76
C PHE A 110 3.97 8.26 5.37
N ILE A 111 2.74 8.66 5.04
CA ILE A 111 2.38 9.35 3.80
C ILE A 111 1.68 10.64 4.21
N VAL A 112 2.36 11.75 3.96
CA VAL A 112 1.96 13.09 4.41
C VAL A 112 1.90 14.08 3.27
N GLY A 113 1.14 15.16 3.47
CA GLY A 113 0.94 16.21 2.49
C GLY A 113 -0.23 15.89 1.56
N GLU A 114 -1.12 16.87 1.42
CA GLU A 114 -2.39 16.76 0.68
C GLU A 114 -2.21 16.11 -0.70
N ARG A 115 -1.24 16.58 -1.49
CA ARG A 115 -0.95 16.05 -2.83
C ARG A 115 -0.58 14.56 -2.85
N ASN A 116 0.13 14.07 -1.83
CA ASN A 116 0.49 12.65 -1.75
C ASN A 116 -0.72 11.79 -1.37
N ILE A 117 -1.59 12.32 -0.51
CA ILE A 117 -2.82 11.67 -0.04
C ILE A 117 -3.82 11.57 -1.19
N GLU A 118 -4.02 12.65 -1.94
CA GLU A 118 -4.83 12.64 -3.17
C GLU A 118 -4.32 11.61 -4.18
N ARG A 119 -3.01 11.59 -4.44
CA ARG A 119 -2.40 10.58 -5.33
C ARG A 119 -2.59 9.16 -4.83
N PHE A 120 -2.48 8.94 -3.52
CA PHE A 120 -2.71 7.64 -2.92
C PHE A 120 -4.19 7.24 -3.06
N GLN A 121 -5.13 8.19 -2.87
CA GLN A 121 -6.56 7.98 -3.06
C GLN A 121 -6.89 7.60 -4.50
N ASP A 122 -6.39 8.36 -5.46
CA ASP A 122 -6.67 8.17 -6.87
C ASP A 122 -6.07 6.88 -7.43
N GLN A 123 -4.85 6.53 -7.01
CA GLN A 123 -4.10 5.42 -7.62
C GLN A 123 -4.30 4.09 -6.88
N ILE A 124 -4.39 4.12 -5.55
CA ILE A 124 -4.49 2.92 -4.70
C ILE A 124 -5.95 2.68 -4.29
N GLY A 125 -6.81 3.69 -4.37
CA GLY A 125 -8.26 3.52 -4.28
C GLY A 125 -8.79 3.39 -2.86
N PHE A 126 -8.30 4.21 -1.92
CA PHE A 126 -8.90 4.32 -0.58
C PHE A 126 -9.95 5.40 -0.48
N ILE A 127 -11.05 5.07 0.20
CA ILE A 127 -12.13 6.01 0.46
C ILE A 127 -12.03 6.36 1.94
N TYR A 128 -11.58 7.58 2.21
CA TYR A 128 -11.70 8.17 3.53
C TYR A 128 -13.00 8.98 3.59
N PRO A 129 -13.88 8.73 4.57
CA PRO A 129 -15.03 9.60 4.77
C PRO A 129 -14.50 10.99 5.20
N LYS A 130 -14.89 12.05 4.50
CA LYS A 130 -14.49 13.43 4.87
C LYS A 130 -15.10 13.88 6.21
N GLU A 131 -16.13 13.19 6.66
CA GLU A 131 -16.82 13.39 7.94
C GLU A 131 -16.70 12.07 8.72
N VAL A 132 -15.87 12.05 9.77
CA VAL A 132 -15.70 10.88 10.64
C VAL A 132 -15.97 11.32 12.07
N ASP A 133 -16.99 10.75 12.71
CA ASP A 133 -17.32 10.99 14.13
C ASP A 133 -16.33 10.33 15.11
N LEU A 134 -15.41 9.51 14.60
CA LEU A 134 -14.46 8.71 15.38
C LEU A 134 -13.03 9.18 15.11
N PHE A 135 -12.47 9.93 16.05
CA PHE A 135 -11.09 10.37 16.03
C PHE A 135 -10.22 9.46 16.91
N TYR A 136 -9.23 8.79 16.30
CA TYR A 136 -8.02 8.40 17.02
C TYR A 136 -7.15 9.66 17.12
N ASN A 137 -7.28 10.39 18.24
CA ASN A 137 -6.42 11.53 18.54
C ASN A 137 -4.99 11.03 18.78
N TYR A 138 -4.12 11.21 17.79
CA TYR A 138 -2.70 10.85 17.83
C TYR A 138 -1.97 11.47 19.04
N HIS A 139 -2.41 12.65 19.50
CA HIS A 139 -1.80 13.38 20.61
C HIS A 139 -2.11 12.84 22.02
N LYS A 140 -2.93 11.79 22.19
CA LYS A 140 -3.11 11.16 23.52
C LYS A 140 -2.22 9.96 23.80
N THR A 141 -1.37 9.55 22.84
CA THR A 141 -0.49 8.38 22.97
C THR A 141 1.00 8.69 22.87
N MET A 142 1.37 9.94 22.64
CA MET A 142 2.75 10.41 22.73
C MET A 142 2.80 11.67 23.60
N ASP A 143 2.75 11.47 24.92
CA ASP A 143 3.31 12.43 25.87
C ASP A 143 4.83 12.48 25.59
N TRP A 144 5.25 13.46 24.80
CA TRP A 144 6.63 13.93 24.85
C TRP A 144 6.71 14.83 26.08
N ASP A 145 6.92 14.23 27.25
CA ASP A 145 7.34 14.99 28.43
C ASP A 145 8.72 15.63 28.11
N ASP A 146 8.79 16.95 28.34
CA ASP A 146 9.94 17.85 28.10
C ASP A 146 11.28 17.35 28.68
#